data_AF-A0A8D8MVU9-F1
#
_entry.id   AF-A0A8D8MVU9-F1
#
_cell.length_a   1.000
_cell.length_b   1.000
_cell.length_c   1.000
_cell.angle_alpha   90.00
_cell.angle_beta   90.00
_cell.angle_gamma   90.00
#
_symmetry.space_group_name_H-M   'P 1'
#
loop_
_entity.id
_entity.type
_entity.pdbx_description
1 polymer ?
#
loop_
_entity_poly.entity_id
_entity_poly.type
_entity_poly.pdbx_seq_one_letter_code
_entity_poly.pdbx_strand_id
1 'polypeptide(L)'
;MHSELCHGKPGICKSMNPTRGAELLKYLRKADFVGLSGDRFNFDMNGDGPARYNIIHFKQVEKEKYKWIKVGEYYQGELRLQMEDIQFSIKNPTPPKSVCSRPCERGQAKKYVEGEGCCWHCFNCTQYQIKNPNDETHCINCPRGTTPDEYHEK
;
A
#
# COMPACT_ATOMS: atom_id res chain seq x y z
N MET A 1 -30.27 3.38 -22.35
CA MET A 1 -31.70 3.73 -22.16
C MET A 1 -32.32 4.33 -23.42
N HIS A 2 -32.03 5.59 -23.80
CA HIS A 2 -32.69 6.24 -24.95
C HIS A 2 -32.57 5.44 -26.26
N SER A 3 -31.36 4.97 -26.59
CA SER A 3 -31.12 4.16 -27.79
C SER A 3 -32.01 2.91 -27.83
N GLU A 4 -32.17 2.23 -26.69
CA GLU A 4 -32.97 1.00 -26.58
C GLU A 4 -34.48 1.26 -26.59
N LEU A 5 -34.95 2.29 -25.86
CA LEU A 5 -36.39 2.53 -25.65
C LEU A 5 -37.03 3.42 -26.71
N CYS A 6 -36.25 4.34 -27.31
CA CYS A 6 -36.74 5.33 -28.26
C CYS A 6 -36.16 5.14 -29.67
N HIS A 7 -35.33 4.12 -29.89
CA HIS A 7 -34.76 3.74 -31.19
C HIS A 7 -34.08 4.92 -31.93
N GLY A 8 -33.38 5.77 -31.19
CA GLY A 8 -32.62 6.90 -31.76
C GLY A 8 -33.45 8.09 -32.22
N LYS A 9 -34.77 8.11 -32.01
CA LYS A 9 -35.61 9.28 -32.32
C LYS A 9 -35.19 10.48 -31.46
N PRO A 10 -35.08 11.70 -31.99
CA PRO A 10 -34.74 12.87 -31.19
C PRO A 10 -35.78 13.12 -30.06
N GLY A 11 -35.31 13.51 -28.89
CA GLY A 11 -36.15 13.88 -27.74
C GLY A 11 -36.52 12.72 -26.81
N ILE A 12 -37.59 12.90 -26.03
CA ILE A 12 -38.07 11.89 -25.07
C ILE A 12 -39.30 11.20 -25.67
N CYS A 13 -39.26 9.87 -25.78
CA CYS A 13 -40.40 9.08 -26.24
C CYS A 13 -41.36 8.70 -25.09
N LYS A 14 -42.54 8.19 -25.43
CA LYS A 14 -43.58 7.77 -24.45
C LYS A 14 -43.05 6.76 -23.42
N SER A 15 -42.14 5.86 -23.82
CA SER A 15 -41.53 4.87 -22.93
C SER A 15 -40.62 5.47 -21.86
N MET A 16 -40.17 6.72 -22.05
CA MET A 16 -39.34 7.46 -21.09
C MET A 16 -40.12 8.59 -20.39
N ASN A 17 -41.42 8.74 -20.64
CA ASN A 17 -42.24 9.82 -20.07
C ASN A 17 -43.57 9.28 -19.48
N PRO A 18 -43.68 9.12 -18.14
CA PRO A 18 -42.65 9.35 -17.13
C PRO A 18 -41.65 8.18 -17.03
N THR A 19 -40.39 8.48 -16.69
CA THR A 19 -39.38 7.44 -16.46
C THR A 19 -39.56 6.79 -15.08
N ARG A 20 -39.43 5.46 -15.00
CA ARG A 20 -39.41 4.72 -13.73
C ARG A 20 -38.00 4.71 -13.14
N GLY A 21 -37.86 5.12 -11.88
CA GLY A 21 -36.54 5.21 -11.21
C GLY A 21 -35.78 3.88 -11.16
N ALA A 22 -36.47 2.75 -10.90
CA ALA A 22 -35.86 1.43 -10.91
C ALA A 22 -35.33 1.01 -12.29
N GLU A 23 -35.94 1.50 -13.36
CA GLU A 23 -35.50 1.26 -14.74
C GLU A 23 -34.29 2.13 -15.07
N LEU A 24 -34.33 3.41 -14.71
CA LEU A 24 -33.19 4.32 -14.86
C LEU A 24 -31.95 3.80 -14.11
N LEU A 25 -32.12 3.31 -12.88
CA LEU A 25 -31.04 2.77 -12.07
C LEU A 25 -30.30 1.60 -12.75
N LYS A 26 -31.01 0.73 -13.48
CA LYS A 26 -30.39 -0.37 -14.24
C LYS A 26 -29.44 0.14 -15.31
N TYR A 27 -29.77 1.27 -15.95
CA TYR A 27 -28.91 1.90 -16.94
C TYR A 27 -27.77 2.68 -16.30
N LEU A 28 -28.02 3.40 -15.20
CA LEU A 28 -26.99 4.14 -14.47
C LEU A 28 -25.88 3.21 -13.98
N ARG A 29 -26.22 2.03 -13.43
CA ARG A 29 -25.24 1.03 -12.99
C ARG A 29 -24.35 0.47 -14.11
N LYS A 30 -24.74 0.65 -15.38
CA LYS A 30 -23.97 0.24 -16.56
C LYS A 30 -23.28 1.41 -17.26
N ALA A 31 -23.28 2.60 -16.64
CA ALA A 31 -22.61 3.76 -17.20
C ALA A 31 -21.11 3.48 -17.30
N ASP A 32 -20.57 3.69 -18.50
CA ASP A 32 -19.14 3.63 -18.81
C ASP A 32 -18.86 4.76 -19.80
N PHE A 33 -18.13 5.77 -19.34
CA PHE A 33 -17.86 6.98 -20.12
C PHE A 33 -16.54 7.62 -19.71
N VAL A 34 -16.01 8.50 -20.56
CA VAL A 34 -14.88 9.36 -20.21
C VAL A 34 -15.42 10.65 -19.62
N GLY A 35 -15.05 10.94 -18.37
CA GLY A 35 -15.40 12.15 -17.67
C GLY A 35 -14.68 13.39 -18.20
N LEU A 36 -15.08 14.56 -17.71
CA LEU A 36 -14.51 15.84 -18.15
C LEU A 36 -13.01 15.99 -17.86
N SER A 37 -12.48 15.24 -16.89
CA SER A 37 -11.05 15.18 -16.59
C SER A 37 -10.25 14.31 -17.57
N GLY A 38 -10.90 13.64 -18.53
CA GLY A 38 -10.27 12.66 -19.42
C GLY A 38 -10.22 11.25 -18.84
N ASP A 39 -10.73 11.08 -17.63
CA ASP A 39 -10.73 9.81 -16.89
C ASP A 39 -11.92 8.93 -17.27
N ARG A 40 -11.68 7.64 -17.55
CA ARG A 40 -12.78 6.68 -17.75
C ARG A 40 -13.49 6.42 -16.41
N PHE A 41 -14.82 6.45 -16.35
CA PHE A 41 -15.61 6.22 -15.15
C PHE A 41 -16.58 5.07 -15.40
N ASN A 42 -16.68 4.16 -14.44
CA ASN A 42 -17.66 3.08 -14.43
C ASN A 42 -18.00 2.70 -12.98
N PHE A 43 -19.22 2.21 -12.76
CA PHE A 43 -19.59 1.68 -11.45
C PHE A 43 -19.07 0.25 -11.26
N ASP A 44 -18.75 -0.09 -10.02
CA ASP A 44 -18.49 -1.47 -9.61
C ASP A 44 -19.80 -2.24 -9.32
N MET A 45 -19.68 -3.48 -8.82
CA MET A 45 -20.85 -4.32 -8.50
C MET A 45 -21.73 -3.75 -7.37
N ASN A 46 -21.17 -2.94 -6.48
CA ASN A 46 -21.87 -2.31 -5.36
C ASN A 46 -22.50 -0.97 -5.77
N GLY A 47 -22.07 -0.40 -6.89
CA GLY A 47 -22.51 0.91 -7.37
C GLY A 47 -21.56 2.04 -6.96
N ASP A 48 -20.34 1.73 -6.55
CA ASP A 48 -19.31 2.70 -6.25
C ASP A 48 -18.49 3.04 -7.50
N GLY A 49 -17.99 4.27 -7.55
CA GLY A 49 -17.04 4.68 -8.58
C GLY A 49 -15.66 4.03 -8.37
N PRO A 50 -14.78 4.07 -9.38
CA PRO A 50 -13.45 3.51 -9.24
C PRO A 50 -12.64 4.29 -8.19
N ALA A 51 -11.98 3.58 -7.27
CA ALA A 51 -11.14 4.20 -6.24
C ALA A 51 -9.94 4.92 -6.87
N ARG A 52 -9.88 6.24 -6.69
CA ARG A 52 -8.85 7.11 -7.26
C ARG A 52 -8.50 8.23 -6.30
N TYR A 53 -7.21 8.36 -6.01
CA TYR A 53 -6.72 9.38 -5.10
C TYR A 53 -5.42 9.98 -5.60
N ASN A 54 -5.27 11.29 -5.44
CA ASN A 54 -3.96 11.93 -5.54
C ASN A 54 -3.26 11.76 -4.20
N ILE A 55 -2.01 11.30 -4.23
CA ILE A 55 -1.15 11.30 -3.05
C ILE A 55 -0.45 12.65 -2.99
N ILE A 56 -0.71 13.40 -1.92
CA ILE A 56 -0.16 14.73 -1.71
C ILE A 56 0.87 14.70 -0.58
N HIS A 57 1.91 15.51 -0.72
CA HIS A 57 2.97 15.64 0.27
C HIS A 57 3.20 17.11 0.58
N PHE A 58 3.21 17.43 1.87
CA PHE A 58 3.55 18.75 2.37
C PHE A 58 5.05 18.82 2.59
N LYS A 59 5.75 19.55 1.73
CA LYS A 59 7.21 19.68 1.81
C LYS A 59 7.69 21.10 1.67
N GLN A 60 8.92 21.31 2.09
CA GLN A 60 9.61 22.56 1.96
C GLN A 60 10.17 22.68 0.54
N VAL A 61 9.69 23.65 -0.24
CA VAL A 61 10.15 23.87 -1.63
C VAL A 61 11.24 24.95 -1.71
N GLU A 62 11.26 25.88 -0.76
CA GLU A 62 12.27 26.92 -0.60
C GLU A 62 12.50 27.17 0.89
N LYS A 63 13.55 27.90 1.28
CA LYS A 63 13.81 28.23 2.70
C LYS A 63 12.54 28.82 3.35
N GLU A 64 12.02 28.14 4.37
CA GLU A 64 10.81 28.51 5.13
C GLU A 64 9.49 28.57 4.32
N LYS A 65 9.47 28.08 3.06
CA LYS A 65 8.25 27.98 2.26
C LYS A 65 7.83 26.54 2.02
N TYR A 66 6.58 26.25 2.36
CA TYR A 66 6.01 24.92 2.26
C TYR A 66 4.84 24.91 1.28
N LYS A 67 4.71 23.81 0.54
CA LYS A 67 3.61 23.60 -0.42
C LYS A 67 3.12 22.17 -0.35
N TRP A 68 1.84 22.00 -0.63
CA TRP A 68 1.25 20.71 -0.98
C TRP A 68 1.54 20.42 -2.44
N ILE A 69 2.24 19.33 -2.71
CA ILE A 69 2.51 18.86 -4.06
C ILE A 69 1.94 17.45 -4.25
N LYS A 70 1.48 17.14 -5.46
CA LYS A 70 1.15 15.75 -5.82
C LYS A 70 2.46 14.99 -6.00
N VAL A 71 2.62 13.87 -5.32
CA VAL A 71 3.79 12.98 -5.40
C VAL A 71 3.44 11.58 -5.88
N GLY A 72 2.19 11.37 -6.28
CA GLY A 72 1.74 10.08 -6.75
C GLY A 72 0.23 10.00 -6.84
N GLU A 73 -0.23 8.80 -7.12
CA GLU A 73 -1.65 8.48 -7.25
C GLU A 73 -1.92 7.04 -6.87
N TYR A 74 -3.13 6.82 -6.41
CA TYR A 74 -3.70 5.49 -6.22
C TYR A 74 -4.83 5.32 -7.22
N TYR A 75 -4.78 4.24 -7.98
CA TYR A 75 -5.76 3.95 -9.01
C TYR A 75 -6.08 2.46 -9.01
N GLN A 76 -7.34 2.11 -8.69
CA GLN A 76 -7.86 0.73 -8.78
C GLN A 76 -6.97 -0.34 -8.12
N GLY A 77 -6.43 -0.08 -6.93
CA GLY A 77 -5.57 -1.03 -6.22
C GLY A 77 -4.07 -0.81 -6.43
N GLU A 78 -3.69 -0.01 -7.41
CA GLU A 78 -2.30 0.25 -7.72
C GLU A 78 -1.85 1.60 -7.15
N LEU A 79 -0.81 1.58 -6.32
CA LEU A 79 -0.16 2.77 -5.79
C LEU A 79 1.08 3.10 -6.64
N ARG A 80 1.11 4.31 -7.21
CA ARG A 80 2.26 4.86 -7.93
C ARG A 80 2.77 6.09 -7.19
N LEU A 81 4.01 6.03 -6.72
CA LEU A 81 4.68 7.12 -6.03
C LEU A 81 5.93 7.55 -6.78
N GLN A 82 6.13 8.85 -6.88
CA GLN A 82 7.35 9.49 -7.37
C GLN A 82 8.22 9.73 -6.13
N MET A 83 9.03 8.73 -5.77
CA MET A 83 9.84 8.76 -4.54
C MET A 83 10.85 9.91 -4.55
N GLU A 84 11.28 10.34 -5.73
CA GLU A 84 12.19 11.47 -5.96
C GLU A 84 11.58 12.80 -5.52
N ASP A 85 10.25 12.91 -5.55
CA ASP A 85 9.51 14.09 -5.13
C ASP A 85 9.12 14.10 -3.66
N ILE A 86 9.37 13.01 -2.93
CA ILE A 86 9.07 12.91 -1.50
C ILE A 86 10.28 13.37 -0.69
N GLN A 87 10.04 14.24 0.29
CA GLN A 87 11.06 14.75 1.20
C GLN A 87 10.73 14.33 2.63
N PHE A 88 11.37 13.27 3.12
CA PHE A 88 11.16 12.80 4.49
C PHE A 88 11.89 13.66 5.54
N SER A 89 13.05 14.19 5.19
CA SER A 89 13.82 15.12 6.02
C SER A 89 14.57 16.12 5.14
N ILE A 90 14.82 17.32 5.67
CA ILE A 90 15.66 18.34 5.03
C ILE A 90 17.10 17.82 4.82
N LYS A 91 17.60 17.00 5.75
CA LYS A 91 18.97 16.47 5.72
C LYS A 91 19.09 15.14 4.98
N ASN A 92 18.06 14.29 5.08
CA ASN A 92 18.08 12.94 4.56
C ASN A 92 16.82 12.69 3.72
N PRO A 93 16.95 12.54 2.39
CA PRO A 93 15.81 12.29 1.51
C PRO A 93 15.31 10.84 1.59
N THR A 94 16.02 9.94 2.29
CA THR A 94 15.65 8.54 2.39
C THR A 94 14.45 8.33 3.32
N PRO A 95 13.59 7.33 3.03
CA PRO A 95 12.49 6.97 3.93
C PRO A 95 13.00 6.62 5.34
N PRO A 96 12.37 7.15 6.40
CA PRO A 96 12.75 6.80 7.76
C PRO A 96 12.38 5.35 8.05
N LYS A 97 13.21 4.68 8.84
CA LYS A 97 12.89 3.34 9.35
C LYS A 97 11.82 3.46 10.42
N SER A 98 10.63 2.89 10.17
CA SER A 98 9.51 2.84 11.12
C SER A 98 9.30 1.42 11.63
N VAL A 99 10.26 0.92 12.42
CA VAL A 99 10.24 -0.44 12.99
C VAL A 99 10.35 -0.39 14.51
N CYS A 100 9.66 -1.31 15.21
CA CYS A 100 9.73 -1.41 16.67
C CYS A 100 11.11 -1.89 17.13
N SER A 101 11.59 -2.97 16.52
CA SER A 101 12.89 -3.56 16.79
C SER A 101 13.74 -3.55 15.53
N ARG A 102 15.04 -3.24 15.69
CA ARG A 102 16.00 -3.36 14.59
C ARG A 102 16.26 -4.85 14.30
N PRO A 103 16.66 -5.20 13.06
CA PRO A 103 17.15 -6.54 12.76
C PRO A 103 18.28 -6.93 13.72
N CYS A 104 18.27 -8.16 14.22
CA CYS A 104 19.34 -8.66 15.07
C CYS A 104 20.62 -8.85 14.27
N GLU A 105 21.75 -8.69 14.96
CA GLU A 105 23.07 -8.86 14.36
C GLU A 105 23.38 -10.34 14.12
N ARG A 106 24.51 -10.61 13.45
CA ARG A 106 25.00 -11.98 13.28
C ARG A 106 25.29 -12.60 14.65
N GLY A 107 24.99 -13.89 14.79
CA GLY A 107 25.10 -14.59 16.07
C GLY A 107 24.02 -14.26 17.11
N GLN A 108 23.03 -13.43 16.77
CA GLN A 108 21.90 -13.13 17.63
C GLN A 108 20.60 -13.78 17.16
N ALA A 109 19.84 -14.30 18.12
CA ALA A 109 18.49 -14.79 17.92
C ALA A 109 17.45 -13.78 18.44
N LYS A 110 16.24 -13.86 17.88
CA LYS A 110 15.10 -13.01 18.22
C LYS A 110 14.28 -13.64 19.33
N LYS A 111 13.89 -12.85 20.32
CA LYS A 111 12.87 -13.18 21.31
C LYS A 111 11.72 -12.19 21.20
N TYR A 112 10.56 -12.65 20.72
CA TYR A 112 9.38 -11.80 20.61
C TYR A 112 8.91 -11.30 21.99
N VAL A 113 8.44 -10.05 22.02
CA VAL A 113 7.81 -9.47 23.20
C VAL A 113 6.39 -10.01 23.29
N GLU A 114 6.02 -10.55 24.44
CA GLU A 114 4.68 -11.10 24.64
C GLU A 114 3.61 -10.00 24.44
N GLY A 115 2.61 -10.30 23.62
CA GLY A 115 1.53 -9.36 23.28
C GLY A 115 1.84 -8.41 22.11
N GLU A 116 3.09 -8.35 21.63
CA GLU A 116 3.50 -7.46 20.54
C GLU A 116 3.89 -8.24 19.27
N GLY A 117 3.24 -7.97 18.14
CA GLY A 117 3.44 -8.74 16.90
C GLY A 117 4.73 -8.40 16.14
N CYS A 118 5.27 -7.18 16.30
CA CYS A 118 6.41 -6.69 15.52
C CYS A 118 7.62 -6.30 16.38
N CYS A 119 7.57 -6.53 17.69
CA CYS A 119 8.62 -6.19 18.63
C CYS A 119 9.34 -7.44 19.13
N TRP A 120 10.66 -7.38 19.15
CA TRP A 120 11.53 -8.44 19.68
C TRP A 120 12.77 -7.87 20.35
N HIS A 121 13.37 -8.67 21.23
CA HIS A 121 14.71 -8.46 21.76
C HIS A 121 15.70 -9.38 21.04
N CYS A 122 16.90 -8.89 20.80
CA CYS A 122 18.00 -9.70 20.28
C CYS A 122 18.83 -10.22 21.45
N PHE A 123 19.14 -11.51 21.46
CA PHE A 123 20.02 -12.13 22.44
C PHE A 123 21.13 -12.92 21.74
N ASN A 124 22.32 -12.92 22.31
CA ASN A 124 23.47 -13.62 21.75
C ASN A 124 23.32 -15.13 21.93
N CYS A 125 23.66 -15.90 20.90
CA CYS A 125 23.91 -17.32 21.07
C CYS A 125 25.13 -17.52 21.98
N THR A 126 25.13 -18.61 22.76
CA THR A 126 26.22 -18.90 23.69
C THR A 126 27.45 -19.46 22.97
N GLN A 127 28.57 -19.59 23.69
CA GLN A 127 29.89 -20.04 23.18
C GLN A 127 29.91 -21.37 22.39
N TYR A 128 28.88 -22.22 22.51
CA TYR A 128 28.78 -23.51 21.80
C TYR A 128 27.54 -23.57 20.91
N GLN A 129 27.00 -22.41 20.55
CA GLN A 129 25.76 -22.30 19.78
C GLN A 129 25.94 -21.40 18.57
N ILE A 130 25.22 -21.73 17.50
CA ILE A 130 25.06 -20.90 16.32
C ILE A 130 23.60 -20.44 16.20
N LYS A 131 23.38 -19.31 15.54
CA LYS A 131 22.02 -18.90 15.15
C LYS A 131 21.46 -19.96 14.20
N ASN A 132 20.23 -20.42 14.42
CA ASN A 132 19.62 -21.40 13.53
C ASN A 132 19.38 -20.76 12.13
N PRO A 133 19.92 -21.33 11.03
CA PRO A 133 19.75 -20.78 9.68
C PRO A 133 18.30 -20.78 9.18
N ASN A 134 17.47 -21.67 9.72
CA ASN A 134 16.07 -21.83 9.32
C ASN A 134 15.11 -21.14 10.29
N ASP A 135 15.58 -20.70 11.46
CA ASP A 135 14.75 -20.11 12.48
C ASP A 135 15.50 -19.01 13.24
N GLU A 136 15.14 -17.76 12.99
CA GLU A 136 15.81 -16.62 13.60
C GLU A 136 15.55 -16.46 15.10
N THR A 137 14.66 -17.26 15.69
CA THR A 137 14.28 -17.18 17.12
C THR A 137 15.08 -18.12 18.01
N HIS A 138 15.83 -19.07 17.42
CA HIS A 138 16.53 -20.11 18.16
C HIS A 138 18.03 -20.11 17.90
N CYS A 139 18.78 -20.45 18.94
CA CYS A 139 20.17 -20.86 18.85
C CYS A 139 20.25 -22.39 18.93
N ILE A 140 21.10 -23.01 18.12
CA ILE A 140 21.31 -24.46 18.11
C ILE A 140 22.73 -24.79 18.55
N ASN A 141 22.90 -25.89 19.28
CA ASN A 141 24.22 -26.32 19.74
C ASN A 141 25.05 -26.85 18.57
N CYS A 142 26.35 -26.54 18.58
CA CYS A 142 27.32 -27.11 17.65
C CYS A 142 27.48 -28.63 17.89
N PRO A 143 27.85 -29.40 16.85
CA PRO A 143 28.26 -30.80 17.01
C PRO A 143 29.36 -30.98 18.06
N ARG A 144 29.36 -32.13 18.75
CA ARG A 144 30.40 -32.42 19.76
C ARG A 144 31.80 -32.32 19.15
N GLY A 145 32.69 -31.61 19.85
CA GLY A 145 34.05 -31.37 19.40
C GLY A 145 34.20 -30.20 18.41
N THR A 146 33.14 -29.42 18.16
CA THR A 146 33.20 -28.22 17.32
C THR A 146 32.79 -26.98 18.10
N THR A 147 33.24 -25.81 17.64
CA THR A 147 32.88 -24.50 18.18
C THR A 147 32.35 -23.62 17.05
N PRO A 148 31.47 -22.65 17.34
CA PRO A 148 31.09 -21.63 16.37
C PRO A 148 32.30 -20.81 15.88
N ASP A 149 32.15 -20.17 14.73
CA ASP A 149 33.08 -19.12 14.28
C ASP A 149 32.90 -17.81 15.08
N GLU A 150 33.66 -16.76 14.73
CA GLU A 150 33.58 -15.44 15.38
C GLU A 150 32.18 -14.82 15.30
N TYR A 151 31.39 -15.17 14.29
CA TYR A 151 30.05 -14.65 14.04
C TYR A 151 28.93 -15.55 14.58
N HIS A 152 29.27 -16.63 15.28
CA HIS A 152 28.33 -17.66 15.71
C HIS A 152 27.50 -18.23 14.54
N GLU A 153 28.20 -18.45 13.43
CA GLU A 153 27.77 -19.15 12.22
C GLU A 153 28.54 -20.49 12.09
N LYS A 154 28.17 -21.31 11.08
CA LYS A 154 28.72 -22.66 10.87
C LYS A 154 30.15 -22.66 10.35
#